data_AF-A0A8J5J490-F1
#
_entry.id   AF-A0A8J5J490-F1
#
_cell.length_a   1.000
_cell.length_b   1.000
_cell.length_c   1.000
_cell.angle_alpha   90.00
_cell.angle_beta   90.00
_cell.angle_gamma   90.00
#
_symmetry.space_group_name_H-M   'P 1'
#
loop_
_entity.id
_entity.type
_entity.pdbx_description
1 polymer ?
#
loop_
_entity_poly.entity_id
_entity_poly.type
_entity_poly.pdbx_seq_one_letter_code
_entity_poly.pdbx_strand_id
1 'polypeptide(L)'
;MLHRQRRRRTQQRYRVKIQKKAVSLEDEVGQLREEVERLEKKRYAIHSTVPSTITALKVVVEYFRLFQNGFHPVASVSELCNATTALRDDPGYVQTQFFQAVTVPNVLFNAGYGVEAALEDWRLVSLYHANQTINLERVERGVGNTVLAYMNGVFTITEMMLHSVFPDLESDSEGRKWLGLADKLLDKQLVVPSMVWYQFDEANRVHADGIGLETHRIPPLIQLCTQAMDSTGRLAAPAGSEEVTHGCTNGRDLRKYLTDDEVAGDTVAEKSSS
;
A
#
# COMPACT_ATOMS: atom_id res chain seq x y z
N MET A 1 -1.43 -60.98 45.27
CA MET A 1 -1.65 -59.67 45.95
C MET A 1 -0.98 -58.48 45.25
N LEU A 2 0.27 -58.59 44.77
CA LEU A 2 1.05 -57.48 44.19
C LEU A 2 0.39 -56.75 42.99
N HIS A 3 -0.33 -57.48 42.12
CA HIS A 3 -1.00 -56.91 40.94
C HIS A 3 -2.16 -55.97 41.30
N ARG A 4 -2.90 -56.30 42.39
CA ARG A 4 -4.04 -55.49 42.87
C ARG A 4 -3.56 -54.18 43.49
N GLN A 5 -2.43 -54.21 44.20
CA GLN A 5 -1.78 -53.00 44.74
C GLN A 5 -1.22 -52.09 43.63
N ARG A 6 -0.58 -52.67 42.59
CA ARG A 6 -0.11 -51.89 41.43
C ARG A 6 -1.26 -51.19 40.71
N ARG A 7 -2.37 -51.89 40.43
CA ARG A 7 -3.56 -51.28 39.81
C ARG A 7 -4.14 -50.12 40.65
N ARG A 8 -4.22 -50.28 41.98
CA ARG A 8 -4.66 -49.20 42.89
C ARG A 8 -3.77 -47.96 42.81
N ARG A 9 -2.44 -48.15 42.86
CA ARG A 9 -1.48 -47.04 42.74
C ARG A 9 -1.58 -46.33 41.39
N THR A 10 -1.74 -47.08 40.30
CA THR A 10 -1.93 -46.49 38.96
C THR A 10 -3.23 -45.70 38.86
N GLN A 11 -4.34 -46.24 39.38
CA GLN A 11 -5.63 -45.54 39.41
C GLN A 11 -5.56 -44.26 40.27
N GLN A 12 -4.87 -44.29 41.41
CA GLN A 12 -4.68 -43.10 42.25
C GLN A 12 -3.86 -42.02 41.53
N ARG A 13 -2.77 -42.39 40.86
CA ARG A 13 -1.98 -41.45 40.04
C ARG A 13 -2.79 -40.88 38.88
N TYR A 14 -3.61 -41.70 38.22
CA TYR A 14 -4.48 -41.26 37.14
C TYR A 14 -5.51 -40.24 37.63
N ARG A 15 -6.17 -40.49 38.78
CA ARG A 15 -7.11 -39.55 39.40
C ARG A 15 -6.45 -38.23 39.76
N VAL A 16 -5.26 -38.25 40.36
CA VAL A 16 -4.50 -37.04 40.67
C VAL A 16 -4.10 -36.27 39.41
N LYS A 17 -3.71 -36.98 38.33
CA LYS A 17 -3.35 -36.35 37.06
C LYS A 17 -4.54 -35.64 36.41
N ILE A 18 -5.73 -36.26 36.43
CA ILE A 18 -6.96 -35.64 35.94
C ILE A 18 -7.31 -34.41 36.78
N GLN A 19 -7.28 -34.52 38.11
CA GLN A 19 -7.62 -33.40 38.98
C GLN A 19 -6.68 -32.20 38.76
N LYS A 20 -5.37 -32.46 38.66
CA LYS A 20 -4.39 -31.40 38.36
C LYS A 20 -4.63 -30.75 37.00
N LYS A 21 -4.99 -31.54 35.99
CA LYS A 21 -5.31 -31.01 34.66
C LYS A 21 -6.59 -30.16 34.70
N ALA A 22 -7.61 -30.60 35.43
CA ALA A 22 -8.85 -29.83 35.60
C ALA A 22 -8.59 -28.47 36.25
N VAL A 23 -7.85 -28.45 37.37
CA VAL A 23 -7.48 -27.21 38.07
C VAL A 23 -6.63 -26.28 37.18
N SER A 24 -5.66 -26.82 36.44
CA SER A 24 -4.84 -26.03 35.50
C SER A 24 -5.69 -25.39 34.40
N LEU A 25 -6.64 -26.13 33.85
CA LEU A 25 -7.54 -25.61 32.81
C LEU A 25 -8.50 -24.55 33.36
N GLU A 26 -8.99 -24.71 34.59
CA GLU A 26 -9.82 -23.71 35.25
C GLU A 26 -9.05 -22.40 35.47
N ASP A 27 -7.78 -22.47 35.86
CA ASP A 27 -6.91 -21.31 36.02
C ASP A 27 -6.61 -20.62 34.67
N GLU A 28 -6.27 -21.39 33.63
CA GLU A 28 -6.07 -20.87 32.27
C GLU A 28 -7.33 -20.18 31.72
N VAL A 29 -8.52 -20.77 31.93
CA VAL A 29 -9.80 -20.16 31.55
C VAL A 29 -10.06 -18.87 32.34
N GLY A 30 -9.71 -18.84 33.63
CA GLY A 30 -9.77 -17.64 34.46
C GLY A 30 -8.92 -16.51 33.88
N GLN A 31 -7.64 -16.79 33.62
CA GLN A 31 -6.70 -15.83 33.04
C GLN A 31 -7.16 -15.33 31.66
N LEU A 32 -7.65 -16.22 30.80
CA LEU A 32 -8.17 -15.83 29.49
C LEU A 32 -9.40 -14.93 29.59
N ARG A 33 -10.31 -15.18 30.56
CA ARG A 33 -11.48 -14.33 30.78
C ARG A 33 -11.09 -12.93 31.25
N GLU A 34 -10.15 -12.85 32.20
CA GLU A 34 -9.62 -11.56 32.67
C GLU A 34 -8.95 -10.77 31.54
N GLU A 35 -8.19 -11.47 30.68
CA GLU A 35 -7.53 -10.85 29.54
C GLU A 35 -8.53 -10.35 28.49
N VAL A 36 -9.58 -11.13 28.20
CA VAL A 36 -10.69 -10.69 27.33
C VAL A 36 -11.36 -9.45 27.90
N GLU A 37 -11.73 -9.46 29.18
CA GLU A 37 -12.38 -8.31 29.82
C GLU A 37 -11.46 -7.06 29.80
N ARG A 38 -10.17 -7.25 30.03
CA ARG A 38 -9.17 -6.18 29.95
C ARG A 38 -9.05 -5.61 28.54
N LEU A 39 -9.06 -6.46 27.52
CA LEU A 39 -9.01 -6.06 26.11
C LEU A 39 -10.30 -5.36 25.68
N GLU A 40 -11.46 -5.85 26.12
CA GLU A 40 -12.76 -5.23 25.87
C GLU A 40 -12.86 -3.83 26.50
N LYS A 41 -12.40 -3.66 27.75
CA LYS A 41 -12.32 -2.35 28.41
C LYS A 41 -11.40 -1.39 27.66
N LYS A 42 -10.22 -1.84 27.21
CA LYS A 42 -9.32 -1.03 26.37
C LYS A 42 -10.00 -0.63 25.05
N ARG A 43 -10.67 -1.58 24.39
CA ARG A 43 -11.41 -1.33 23.15
C ARG A 43 -12.53 -0.31 23.37
N TYR A 44 -13.31 -0.45 24.43
CA TYR A 44 -14.39 0.46 24.77
C TYR A 44 -13.86 1.87 25.07
N ALA A 45 -12.79 2.01 25.86
CA ALA A 45 -12.18 3.30 26.15
C ALA A 45 -11.67 3.99 24.87
N ILE A 46 -11.08 3.25 23.93
CA ILE A 46 -10.68 3.79 22.63
C ILE A 46 -11.92 4.26 21.85
N HIS A 47 -12.96 3.44 21.77
CA HIS A 47 -14.18 3.80 21.04
C HIS A 47 -14.98 4.94 21.68
N SER A 48 -15.01 5.06 23.00
CA SER A 48 -15.75 6.11 23.71
C SER A 48 -15.09 7.48 23.57
N THR A 49 -13.79 7.51 23.28
CA THR A 49 -13.00 8.74 23.12
C THR A 49 -12.94 9.21 21.66
N VAL A 50 -13.23 8.33 20.71
CA VAL A 50 -13.29 8.66 19.28
C VAL A 50 -14.72 9.12 18.94
N PRO A 51 -14.93 10.37 18.49
CA PRO A 51 -16.24 10.84 18.07
C PRO A 51 -16.90 9.88 17.06
N SER A 52 -18.21 9.69 17.19
CA SER A 52 -19.06 8.91 16.27
C SER A 52 -19.17 9.53 14.88
N THR A 53 -18.71 10.76 14.69
CA THR A 53 -18.53 11.39 13.38
C THR A 53 -17.47 10.66 12.56
N ILE A 54 -17.66 10.64 11.24
CA ILE A 54 -16.63 10.22 10.29
C ILE A 54 -15.47 11.19 10.49
N THR A 55 -14.34 10.68 10.97
CA THR A 55 -13.12 11.47 11.13
C THR A 55 -12.23 11.22 9.93
N ALA A 56 -11.42 12.20 9.55
CA ALA A 56 -10.39 12.06 8.50
C ALA A 56 -9.58 10.75 8.61
N LEU A 57 -9.21 10.33 9.84
CA LEU A 57 -8.52 9.05 10.07
C LEU A 57 -9.34 7.82 9.65
N LYS A 58 -10.65 7.80 9.97
CA LYS A 58 -11.54 6.70 9.58
C LYS A 58 -11.69 6.64 8.06
N VAL A 59 -11.76 7.79 7.38
CA VAL A 59 -11.78 7.85 5.91
C VAL A 59 -10.53 7.21 5.34
N VAL A 60 -9.35 7.58 5.82
CA VAL A 60 -8.08 7.02 5.33
C VAL A 60 -8.00 5.51 5.58
N VAL A 61 -8.31 5.05 6.79
CA VAL A 61 -8.29 3.60 7.09
C VAL A 61 -9.25 2.82 6.19
N GLU A 62 -10.45 3.34 5.99
CA GLU A 62 -11.47 2.70 5.16
C GLU A 62 -11.10 2.71 3.68
N TYR A 63 -10.47 3.79 3.20
CA TYR A 63 -9.92 3.88 1.85
C TYR A 63 -8.91 2.74 1.60
N PHE A 64 -7.92 2.58 2.48
CA PHE A 64 -6.93 1.51 2.33
C PHE A 64 -7.57 0.12 2.42
N ARG A 65 -8.59 -0.08 3.27
CA ARG A 65 -9.32 -1.35 3.36
C ARG A 65 -10.03 -1.69 2.04
N LEU A 66 -10.65 -0.69 1.41
CA LEU A 66 -11.44 -0.87 0.19
C LEU A 66 -10.57 -1.00 -1.07
N PHE A 67 -9.47 -0.25 -1.15
CA PHE A 67 -8.58 -0.20 -2.31
C PHE A 67 -7.31 -1.05 -2.14
N GLN A 68 -7.22 -1.87 -1.09
CA GLN A 68 -6.05 -2.72 -0.79
C GLN A 68 -5.57 -3.51 -2.01
N ASN A 69 -6.50 -4.09 -2.76
CA ASN A 69 -6.20 -4.91 -3.94
C ASN A 69 -6.53 -4.16 -5.23
N GLY A 70 -6.47 -2.82 -5.23
CA GLY A 70 -6.83 -2.00 -6.38
C GLY A 70 -8.34 -1.86 -6.60
N PHE A 71 -8.69 -1.41 -7.80
CA PHE A 71 -10.05 -1.12 -8.25
C PHE A 71 -10.32 -1.87 -9.56
N HIS A 72 -11.16 -2.91 -9.48
CA HIS A 72 -11.37 -3.89 -10.54
C HIS A 72 -12.87 -4.05 -10.90
N PRO A 73 -13.55 -2.97 -11.34
CA PRO A 73 -14.96 -3.03 -11.70
C PRO A 73 -15.20 -3.90 -12.94
N VAL A 74 -16.40 -4.49 -13.03
CA VAL A 74 -16.86 -5.21 -14.24
C VAL A 74 -17.59 -4.23 -15.17
N ALA A 75 -18.44 -3.39 -14.59
CA ALA A 75 -19.08 -2.28 -15.28
C ALA A 75 -18.10 -1.14 -15.57
N SER A 76 -18.48 -0.23 -16.47
CA SER A 76 -17.69 0.99 -16.68
C SER A 76 -17.74 1.89 -15.44
N VAL A 77 -16.68 2.68 -15.22
CA VAL A 77 -16.64 3.64 -14.11
C VAL A 77 -17.77 4.65 -14.20
N SER A 78 -18.14 5.07 -15.43
CA SER A 78 -19.26 5.97 -15.67
C SER A 78 -20.60 5.37 -15.23
N GLU A 79 -20.86 4.10 -15.55
CA GLU A 79 -22.08 3.40 -15.09
C GLU A 79 -22.10 3.28 -13.56
N LEU A 80 -20.97 2.95 -12.93
CA LEU A 80 -20.86 2.87 -11.48
C LEU A 80 -21.11 4.21 -10.78
N CYS A 81 -20.54 5.30 -11.30
CA CYS A 81 -20.73 6.64 -10.74
C CYS A 81 -22.20 7.09 -10.79
N ASN A 82 -22.96 6.61 -11.78
CA ASN A 82 -24.37 6.96 -11.98
C ASN A 82 -25.34 5.93 -11.35
N ALA A 83 -24.86 4.77 -10.91
CA ALA A 83 -25.70 3.68 -10.43
C ALA A 83 -26.16 3.88 -8.99
N THR A 84 -27.48 3.78 -8.76
CA THR A 84 -28.04 3.86 -7.41
C THR A 84 -28.07 2.50 -6.71
N THR A 85 -28.54 1.43 -7.36
CA THR A 85 -28.59 0.06 -6.78
C THR A 85 -28.41 -1.07 -7.79
N ALA A 86 -28.50 -0.79 -9.09
CA ALA A 86 -28.48 -1.81 -10.15
C ALA A 86 -27.16 -2.57 -10.27
N LEU A 87 -26.05 -1.98 -9.78
CA LEU A 87 -24.71 -2.55 -9.85
C LEU A 87 -24.17 -2.96 -8.47
N ARG A 88 -25.04 -3.21 -7.47
CA ARG A 88 -24.61 -3.54 -6.11
C ARG A 88 -23.66 -4.75 -6.03
N ASP A 89 -23.83 -5.69 -6.95
CA ASP A 89 -23.02 -6.91 -7.02
C ASP A 89 -21.68 -6.71 -7.76
N ASP A 90 -21.46 -5.54 -8.37
CA ASP A 90 -20.18 -5.19 -8.99
C ASP A 90 -19.11 -4.98 -7.91
N PRO A 91 -17.91 -5.57 -8.06
CA PRO A 91 -16.83 -5.42 -7.07
C PRO A 91 -16.41 -3.96 -6.83
N GLY A 92 -16.55 -3.08 -7.82
CA GLY A 92 -16.22 -1.67 -7.74
C GLY A 92 -17.32 -0.79 -7.13
N TYR A 93 -18.55 -1.28 -6.95
CA TYR A 93 -19.68 -0.45 -6.51
C TYR A 93 -19.47 0.18 -5.13
N VAL A 94 -19.06 -0.61 -4.14
CA VAL A 94 -18.81 -0.11 -2.79
C VAL A 94 -17.65 0.88 -2.77
N GLN A 95 -16.60 0.62 -3.56
CA GLN A 95 -15.44 1.51 -3.70
C GLN A 95 -15.86 2.86 -4.30
N THR A 96 -16.68 2.85 -5.36
CA THR A 96 -17.20 4.05 -6.01
C THR A 96 -18.06 4.88 -5.06
N GLN A 97 -19.04 4.26 -4.38
CA GLN A 97 -19.90 4.98 -3.44
C GLN A 97 -19.13 5.59 -2.28
N PHE A 98 -18.20 4.83 -1.72
CA PHE A 98 -17.33 5.33 -0.68
C PHE A 98 -16.53 6.53 -1.17
N PHE A 99 -15.88 6.43 -2.32
CA PHE A 99 -15.02 7.47 -2.86
C PHE A 99 -15.81 8.76 -3.19
N GLN A 100 -17.03 8.63 -3.72
CA GLN A 100 -17.94 9.76 -3.93
C GLN A 100 -18.34 10.46 -2.62
N ALA A 101 -18.56 9.71 -1.55
CA ALA A 101 -19.01 10.26 -0.27
C ALA A 101 -17.90 11.03 0.46
N VAL A 102 -16.64 10.65 0.28
CA VAL A 102 -15.50 11.17 1.05
C VAL A 102 -14.63 12.18 0.29
N THR A 103 -14.95 12.45 -0.97
CA THR A 103 -14.15 13.30 -1.86
C THR A 103 -14.94 14.49 -2.34
N VAL A 104 -14.30 15.65 -2.51
CA VAL A 104 -14.96 16.82 -3.10
C VAL A 104 -15.26 16.59 -4.59
N PRO A 105 -16.37 17.11 -5.15
CA PRO A 105 -16.79 16.80 -6.53
C PRO A 105 -15.78 17.14 -7.62
N ASN A 106 -14.94 18.16 -7.42
CA ASN A 106 -13.94 18.65 -8.39
C ASN A 106 -12.50 18.31 -7.96
N VAL A 107 -12.31 17.13 -7.36
CA VAL A 107 -10.97 16.68 -6.98
C VAL A 107 -10.06 16.59 -8.22
N LEU A 108 -8.84 17.11 -8.14
CA LEU A 108 -7.86 17.01 -9.22
C LEU A 108 -7.07 15.70 -9.06
N PHE A 109 -7.03 14.91 -10.12
CA PHE A 109 -6.15 13.75 -10.27
C PHE A 109 -5.42 13.84 -11.61
N ASN A 110 -4.42 12.99 -11.80
CA ASN A 110 -3.59 12.98 -13.02
C ASN A 110 -4.43 12.88 -14.31
N ALA A 111 -5.54 12.13 -14.27
CA ALA A 111 -6.43 11.93 -15.41
C ALA A 111 -7.44 13.09 -15.65
N GLY A 112 -7.53 14.06 -14.74
CA GLY A 112 -8.46 15.19 -14.85
C GLY A 112 -9.18 15.50 -13.54
N TYR A 113 -10.29 16.23 -13.66
CA TYR A 113 -11.11 16.64 -12.53
C TYR A 113 -12.27 15.68 -12.27
N GLY A 114 -12.52 15.41 -11.00
CA GLY A 114 -13.70 14.74 -10.49
C GLY A 114 -13.49 13.26 -10.14
N VAL A 115 -14.48 12.72 -9.44
CA VAL A 115 -14.47 11.35 -8.91
C VAL A 115 -14.34 10.30 -10.01
N GLU A 116 -15.01 10.49 -11.15
CA GLU A 116 -14.93 9.56 -12.27
C GLU A 116 -13.50 9.47 -12.84
N ALA A 117 -12.85 10.61 -13.07
CA ALA A 117 -11.47 10.65 -13.55
C ALA A 117 -10.50 9.99 -12.56
N ALA A 118 -10.70 10.22 -11.25
CA ALA A 118 -9.90 9.61 -10.19
C ALA A 118 -10.02 8.09 -10.15
N LEU A 119 -11.24 7.57 -10.21
CA LEU A 119 -11.51 6.13 -10.20
C LEU A 119 -11.00 5.47 -11.48
N GLU A 120 -11.04 6.17 -12.61
CA GLU A 120 -10.52 5.65 -13.86
C GLU A 120 -8.98 5.57 -13.86
N ASP A 121 -8.30 6.53 -13.24
CA ASP A 121 -6.86 6.43 -12.99
C ASP A 121 -6.55 5.21 -12.11
N TRP A 122 -7.32 4.98 -11.04
CA TRP A 122 -7.18 3.80 -10.18
C TRP A 122 -7.45 2.49 -10.91
N ARG A 123 -8.43 2.45 -11.82
CA ARG A 123 -8.71 1.27 -12.65
C ARG A 123 -7.53 0.95 -13.54
N LEU A 124 -6.95 1.96 -14.18
CA LEU A 124 -5.78 1.81 -15.04
C LEU A 124 -4.57 1.32 -14.25
N VAL A 125 -4.24 1.96 -13.11
CA VAL A 125 -3.14 1.54 -12.23
C VAL A 125 -3.31 0.07 -11.81
N SER A 126 -4.53 -0.33 -11.46
CA SER A 126 -4.82 -1.71 -11.05
C SER A 126 -4.63 -2.73 -12.17
N LEU A 127 -4.92 -2.35 -13.42
CA LEU A 127 -4.63 -3.17 -14.60
C LEU A 127 -3.12 -3.33 -14.86
N TYR A 128 -2.33 -2.26 -14.66
CA TYR A 128 -0.89 -2.31 -14.89
C TYR A 128 -0.13 -3.16 -13.87
N HIS A 129 -0.65 -3.25 -12.64
CA HIS A 129 -0.05 -3.99 -11.54
C HIS A 129 -0.92 -5.17 -11.11
N ALA A 130 -1.00 -6.18 -11.99
CA ALA A 130 -1.63 -7.45 -11.65
C ALA A 130 -1.00 -8.02 -10.37
N ASN A 131 -1.83 -8.31 -9.36
CA ASN A 131 -1.44 -8.77 -8.02
C ASN A 131 -0.80 -7.70 -7.11
N GLN A 132 -1.13 -6.42 -7.29
CA GLN A 132 -0.78 -5.41 -6.28
C GLN A 132 -1.56 -5.61 -4.97
N THR A 133 -0.88 -5.36 -3.85
CA THR A 133 -1.50 -5.25 -2.52
C THR A 133 -0.93 -4.05 -1.80
N ILE A 134 -1.81 -3.19 -1.30
CA ILE A 134 -1.46 -2.00 -0.53
C ILE A 134 -1.77 -2.28 0.94
N ASN A 135 -0.72 -2.39 1.75
CA ASN A 135 -0.86 -2.66 3.17
C ASN A 135 -0.68 -1.39 3.99
N LEU A 136 -1.72 -0.96 4.69
CA LEU A 136 -1.65 0.15 5.64
C LEU A 136 -0.93 -0.30 6.92
N GLU A 137 0.17 0.37 7.26
CA GLU A 137 0.93 0.06 8.47
C GLU A 137 0.51 0.93 9.65
N ARG A 138 0.45 2.25 9.43
CA ARG A 138 0.06 3.22 10.46
C ARG A 138 -0.57 4.45 9.86
N VAL A 139 -1.40 5.11 10.67
CA VAL A 139 -2.02 6.39 10.34
C VAL A 139 -1.79 7.36 11.49
N GLU A 140 -1.39 8.58 11.15
CA GLU A 140 -1.07 9.64 12.09
C GLU A 140 -1.80 10.94 11.72
N ARG A 141 -2.02 11.81 12.70
CA ARG A 141 -2.50 13.17 12.43
C ARG A 141 -1.30 14.05 12.08
N GLY A 142 -1.38 14.73 10.94
CA GLY A 142 -0.41 15.73 10.54
C GLY A 142 -0.71 17.11 11.15
N VAL A 143 -0.01 18.12 10.67
CA VAL A 143 -0.26 19.53 11.03
C VAL A 143 -1.58 19.99 10.39
N GLY A 144 -2.42 20.70 11.14
CA GLY A 144 -3.72 21.17 10.63
C GLY A 144 -4.69 20.00 10.36
N ASN A 145 -5.45 20.09 9.25
CA ASN A 145 -6.38 19.05 8.82
C ASN A 145 -5.74 18.00 7.89
N THR A 146 -4.46 17.68 8.13
CA THR A 146 -3.75 16.65 7.36
C THR A 146 -3.77 15.30 8.09
N VAL A 147 -3.87 14.21 7.34
CA VAL A 147 -3.63 12.85 7.83
C VAL A 147 -2.47 12.24 7.07
N LEU A 148 -1.56 11.59 7.79
CA LEU A 148 -0.42 10.87 7.24
C LEU A 148 -0.71 9.37 7.31
N ALA A 149 -0.51 8.66 6.22
CA ALA A 149 -0.66 7.22 6.13
C ALA A 149 0.64 6.60 5.65
N TYR A 150 1.15 5.62 6.38
CA TYR A 150 2.32 4.87 5.95
C TYR A 150 1.87 3.49 5.51
N MET A 151 2.30 3.10 4.32
CA MET A 151 1.87 1.89 3.65
C MET A 151 3.05 1.17 3.01
N ASN A 152 2.87 -0.13 2.77
CA ASN A 152 3.72 -0.90 1.88
C ASN A 152 2.93 -1.27 0.63
N GLY A 153 3.37 -0.79 -0.52
CA GLY A 153 2.93 -1.32 -1.81
C GLY A 153 3.70 -2.60 -2.10
N VAL A 154 2.99 -3.71 -2.27
CA VAL A 154 3.56 -5.01 -2.65
C VAL A 154 3.11 -5.30 -4.07
N PHE A 155 4.05 -5.50 -4.98
CA PHE A 155 3.76 -5.75 -6.40
C PHE A 155 4.60 -6.92 -6.90
N THR A 156 4.04 -7.69 -7.83
CA THR A 156 4.84 -8.64 -8.61
C THR A 156 5.43 -7.91 -9.80
N ILE A 157 6.74 -8.03 -10.00
CA ILE A 157 7.43 -7.44 -11.15
C ILE A 157 6.99 -8.18 -12.41
N THR A 158 6.31 -7.47 -13.30
CA THR A 158 5.84 -7.99 -14.58
C THR A 158 6.75 -7.54 -15.72
N GLU A 159 6.64 -8.22 -16.86
CA GLU A 159 7.36 -7.86 -18.08
C GLU A 159 7.04 -6.43 -18.51
N MET A 160 5.77 -6.07 -18.49
CA MET A 160 5.29 -4.72 -18.80
C MET A 160 5.90 -3.64 -17.90
N MET A 161 6.05 -3.94 -16.60
CA MET A 161 6.66 -3.01 -15.64
C MET A 161 8.15 -2.83 -15.95
N LEU A 162 8.87 -3.90 -16.26
CA LEU A 162 10.29 -3.84 -16.62
C LEU A 162 10.52 -3.10 -17.95
N HIS A 163 9.70 -3.35 -18.97
CA HIS A 163 9.73 -2.58 -20.22
C HIS A 163 9.46 -1.10 -20.02
N SER A 164 8.56 -0.76 -19.09
CA SER A 164 8.23 0.63 -18.79
C SER A 164 9.36 1.36 -18.04
N VAL A 165 10.08 0.65 -17.17
CA VAL A 165 11.16 1.20 -16.33
C VAL A 165 12.49 1.23 -17.08
N PHE A 166 12.73 0.28 -17.97
CA PHE A 166 13.99 0.13 -18.71
C PHE A 166 13.77 0.08 -20.23
N PRO A 167 13.21 1.14 -20.85
CA PRO A 167 12.94 1.16 -22.28
C PRO A 167 14.22 0.95 -23.12
N ASP A 168 15.37 1.39 -22.61
CA ASP A 168 16.63 1.35 -23.35
C ASP A 168 17.33 -0.01 -23.32
N LEU A 169 16.93 -0.94 -22.45
CA LEU A 169 17.52 -2.29 -22.39
C LEU A 169 17.15 -3.15 -23.61
N GLU A 170 16.16 -2.74 -24.38
CA GLU A 170 15.72 -3.38 -25.62
C GLU A 170 16.67 -3.07 -26.81
N SER A 171 17.52 -2.05 -26.68
CA SER A 171 18.42 -1.57 -27.75
C SER A 171 19.72 -2.39 -27.91
N ASP A 172 19.97 -3.36 -27.05
CA ASP A 172 21.12 -4.27 -27.21
C ASP A 172 20.84 -5.19 -28.41
N SER A 173 21.72 -5.17 -29.42
CA SER A 173 21.51 -5.84 -30.72
C SER A 173 21.28 -7.36 -30.65
N GLU A 174 21.45 -7.96 -29.48
CA GLU A 174 21.23 -9.37 -29.20
C GLU A 174 20.19 -9.65 -28.08
N GLY A 175 19.56 -8.62 -27.49
CA GLY A 175 18.53 -8.78 -26.43
C GLY A 175 19.02 -9.44 -25.13
N ARG A 176 20.32 -9.73 -24.99
CA ARG A 176 20.90 -10.52 -23.90
C ARG A 176 20.82 -9.85 -22.53
N LYS A 177 21.00 -8.52 -22.48
CA LYS A 177 20.89 -7.75 -21.23
C LYS A 177 19.46 -7.76 -20.69
N TRP A 178 18.47 -7.61 -21.58
CA TRP A 178 17.08 -7.68 -21.19
C TRP A 178 16.73 -9.08 -20.68
N LEU A 179 17.08 -10.12 -21.44
CA LEU A 179 16.82 -11.51 -21.03
C LEU A 179 17.43 -11.84 -19.65
N GLY A 180 18.65 -11.37 -19.39
CA GLY A 180 19.34 -11.58 -18.10
C GLY A 180 18.72 -10.81 -16.92
N LEU A 181 18.12 -9.65 -17.18
CA LEU A 181 17.38 -8.89 -16.16
C LEU A 181 16.01 -9.54 -15.90
N ALA A 182 15.30 -9.89 -16.98
CA ALA A 182 14.01 -10.56 -16.96
C ALA A 182 14.07 -11.87 -16.16
N ASP A 183 15.06 -12.73 -16.43
CA ASP A 183 15.24 -14.01 -15.72
C ASP A 183 15.44 -13.84 -14.20
N LYS A 184 15.99 -12.69 -13.77
CA LYS A 184 16.25 -12.42 -12.35
C LYS A 184 15.10 -11.73 -11.64
N LEU A 185 14.38 -10.84 -12.33
CA LEU A 185 13.42 -9.93 -11.72
C LEU A 185 11.96 -10.29 -12.00
N LEU A 186 11.65 -10.96 -13.12
CA LEU A 186 10.27 -11.37 -13.41
C LEU A 186 9.72 -12.26 -12.29
N ASP A 187 8.45 -12.03 -11.99
CA ASP A 187 7.69 -12.73 -10.95
C ASP A 187 8.24 -12.58 -9.52
N LYS A 188 9.27 -11.74 -9.31
CA LYS A 188 9.73 -11.38 -7.97
C LYS A 188 8.79 -10.35 -7.36
N GLN A 189 8.62 -10.44 -6.04
CA GLN A 189 7.88 -9.43 -5.30
C GLN A 189 8.78 -8.23 -4.99
N LEU A 190 8.25 -7.06 -5.25
CA LEU A 190 8.79 -5.77 -4.86
C LEU A 190 7.93 -5.19 -3.74
N VAL A 191 8.58 -4.78 -2.65
CA VAL A 191 7.95 -4.00 -1.58
C VAL A 191 8.44 -2.56 -1.68
N VAL A 192 7.51 -1.61 -1.82
CA VAL A 192 7.77 -0.17 -1.83
C VAL A 192 7.08 0.47 -0.63
N PRO A 193 7.83 0.68 0.44
CA PRO A 193 7.37 1.47 1.57
C PRO A 193 7.07 2.92 1.11
N SER A 194 5.91 3.45 1.49
CA SER A 194 5.43 4.76 1.05
C SER A 194 4.68 5.49 2.16
N MET A 195 4.70 6.81 2.11
CA MET A 195 3.89 7.70 2.95
C MET A 195 2.97 8.50 2.03
N VAL A 196 1.67 8.50 2.33
CA VAL A 196 0.67 9.35 1.67
C VAL A 196 0.18 10.35 2.70
N TRP A 197 0.10 11.63 2.33
CA TRP A 197 -0.62 12.61 3.13
C TRP A 197 -1.92 13.01 2.46
N TYR A 198 -2.93 13.32 3.26
CA TYR A 198 -4.27 13.71 2.83
C TYR A 198 -4.67 15.00 3.53
N GLN A 199 -5.00 16.04 2.78
CA GLN A 199 -5.60 17.26 3.30
C GLN A 199 -7.14 17.16 3.28
N PHE A 200 -7.75 17.45 4.42
CA PHE A 200 -9.20 17.43 4.59
C PHE A 200 -9.80 18.84 4.71
N ASP A 201 -10.99 19.04 4.16
CA ASP A 201 -11.84 20.21 4.44
C ASP A 201 -12.49 20.12 5.83
N GLU A 202 -13.18 21.18 6.24
CA GLU A 202 -13.91 21.22 7.53
C GLU A 202 -15.03 20.17 7.62
N ALA A 203 -15.48 19.64 6.48
CA ALA A 203 -16.48 18.58 6.39
C ALA A 203 -15.87 17.16 6.35
N ASN A 204 -14.56 17.01 6.59
CA ASN A 204 -13.81 15.75 6.49
C ASN A 204 -13.84 15.11 5.10
N ARG A 205 -13.87 15.92 4.03
CA ARG A 205 -13.66 15.44 2.65
C ARG A 205 -12.26 15.76 2.17
N VAL A 206 -11.72 14.86 1.35
CA VAL A 206 -10.38 15.00 0.78
C VAL A 206 -10.36 16.09 -0.30
N HIS A 207 -9.40 17.00 -0.22
CA HIS A 207 -9.17 18.06 -1.22
C HIS A 207 -8.24 17.61 -2.36
N ALA A 208 -8.44 18.21 -3.54
CA ALA A 208 -7.67 18.03 -4.77
C ALA A 208 -6.15 18.19 -4.58
N ASP A 209 -5.73 19.30 -3.98
CA ASP A 209 -4.31 19.63 -3.76
C ASP A 209 -3.73 18.94 -2.51
N GLY A 210 -4.53 18.08 -1.89
CA GLY A 210 -4.30 17.53 -0.56
C GLY A 210 -3.64 16.17 -0.53
N ILE A 211 -3.52 15.50 -1.67
CA ILE A 211 -2.95 14.15 -1.74
C ILE A 211 -1.55 14.25 -2.31
N GLY A 212 -0.55 13.84 -1.54
CA GLY A 212 0.80 13.64 -2.04
C GLY A 212 1.38 12.34 -1.54
N LEU A 213 2.32 11.80 -2.32
CA LEU A 213 2.99 10.53 -2.07
C LEU A 213 4.48 10.79 -1.91
N GLU A 214 5.01 10.50 -0.74
CA GLU A 214 6.44 10.35 -0.51
C GLU A 214 6.73 8.85 -0.52
N THR A 215 7.34 8.36 -1.59
CA THR A 215 7.88 7.01 -1.59
C THR A 215 9.21 7.06 -0.85
N HIS A 216 9.24 6.52 0.38
CA HIS A 216 10.52 6.40 1.06
C HIS A 216 11.25 5.24 0.38
N ARG A 217 12.20 5.62 -0.48
CA ARG A 217 13.28 4.78 -0.97
C ARG A 217 12.85 3.77 -2.08
N ILE A 218 13.18 4.11 -3.34
CA ILE A 218 13.49 3.21 -4.51
C ILE A 218 14.72 2.26 -4.36
N PRO A 219 15.59 2.29 -3.31
CA PRO A 219 16.62 1.30 -3.02
C PRO A 219 16.24 -0.16 -3.19
N PRO A 220 15.03 -0.68 -2.95
CA PRO A 220 14.75 -2.09 -3.22
C PRO A 220 14.88 -2.43 -4.71
N LEU A 221 14.33 -1.60 -5.60
CA LEU A 221 14.48 -1.76 -7.05
C LEU A 221 15.93 -1.52 -7.48
N ILE A 222 16.57 -0.45 -7.00
CA ILE A 222 17.97 -0.16 -7.32
C ILE A 222 18.89 -1.27 -6.80
N GLN A 223 18.64 -1.83 -5.62
CA GLN A 223 19.41 -2.92 -5.02
C GLN A 223 19.15 -4.24 -5.74
N LEU A 224 17.90 -4.56 -6.09
CA LEU A 224 17.55 -5.72 -6.92
C LEU A 224 18.21 -5.62 -8.30
N CYS A 225 18.18 -4.44 -8.91
CA CYS A 225 18.83 -4.17 -10.19
C CYS A 225 20.36 -4.22 -10.05
N THR A 226 20.94 -3.63 -9.01
CA THR A 226 22.39 -3.65 -8.76
C THR A 226 22.87 -5.09 -8.53
N GLN A 227 22.15 -5.90 -7.75
CA GLN A 227 22.45 -7.33 -7.56
C GLN A 227 22.29 -8.13 -8.87
N ALA A 228 21.26 -7.83 -9.67
CA ALA A 228 21.05 -8.45 -10.97
C ALA A 228 22.11 -8.04 -12.00
N MET A 229 22.63 -6.81 -11.92
CA MET A 229 23.66 -6.26 -12.81
C MET A 229 25.09 -6.63 -12.37
N ASP A 230 25.37 -6.75 -11.07
CA ASP A 230 26.69 -7.10 -10.52
C ASP A 230 27.15 -8.51 -10.92
N SER A 231 26.20 -9.41 -11.15
CA SER A 231 26.45 -10.75 -11.71
C SER A 231 26.70 -10.74 -13.23
N THR A 232 26.60 -9.58 -13.89
CA THR A 232 26.69 -9.40 -15.35
C THR A 232 27.72 -8.33 -15.77
N GLY A 233 28.33 -7.61 -14.82
CA GLY A 233 29.46 -6.69 -15.04
C GLY A 233 29.09 -5.25 -15.41
N ARG A 234 28.84 -4.41 -14.37
CA ARG A 234 28.83 -2.92 -14.26
C ARG A 234 27.90 -2.11 -15.20
N LEU A 235 27.13 -1.15 -14.66
CA LEU A 235 27.56 0.23 -14.34
C LEU A 235 26.87 0.81 -13.10
N ALA A 236 27.56 1.75 -12.44
CA ALA A 236 27.18 2.44 -11.20
C ALA A 236 26.16 3.57 -11.45
N ALA A 237 25.20 3.75 -10.55
CA ALA A 237 24.28 4.89 -10.53
C ALA A 237 24.95 6.12 -9.89
N PRO A 238 24.66 7.35 -10.37
CA PRO A 238 25.13 8.56 -9.71
C PRO A 238 24.36 8.79 -8.41
N ALA A 239 25.09 9.32 -7.42
CA ALA A 239 24.53 9.75 -6.16
C ALA A 239 24.09 11.22 -6.28
N GLY A 240 22.81 11.47 -6.01
CA GLY A 240 22.34 12.77 -5.49
C GLY A 240 21.28 13.48 -6.33
N SER A 241 20.08 13.57 -5.77
CA SER A 241 19.26 14.79 -5.74
C SER A 241 18.12 14.57 -4.74
N GLU A 242 18.08 15.38 -3.67
CA GLU A 242 16.88 15.58 -2.85
C GLU A 242 15.92 16.42 -3.70
N GLU A 243 14.90 15.78 -4.28
CA GLU A 243 13.82 16.50 -4.95
C GLU A 243 12.48 16.16 -4.28
N VAL A 244 11.88 17.18 -3.66
CA VAL A 244 10.52 17.13 -3.10
C VAL A 244 9.55 17.37 -4.25
N THR A 245 8.95 16.30 -4.76
CA THR A 245 7.96 16.38 -5.84
C THR A 245 6.57 16.70 -5.28
N HIS A 246 6.07 17.90 -5.54
CA HIS A 246 4.67 18.25 -5.36
C HIS A 246 3.85 17.75 -6.55
N GLY A 247 3.28 16.55 -6.41
CA GLY A 247 2.35 15.98 -7.37
C GLY A 247 1.99 14.55 -6.97
N CYS A 248 0.71 14.20 -7.08
CA CYS A 248 0.21 12.86 -6.74
C CYS A 248 0.73 11.84 -7.78
N THR A 249 1.97 11.37 -7.64
CA THR A 249 2.60 10.41 -8.54
C THR A 249 2.18 8.99 -8.18
N ASN A 250 1.23 8.40 -8.92
CA ASN A 250 0.99 6.96 -8.89
C ASN A 250 1.25 6.34 -10.27
N GLY A 251 2.01 5.23 -10.27
CA GLY A 251 2.06 4.17 -11.28
C GLY A 251 2.66 4.50 -12.65
N ARG A 252 2.29 5.63 -13.27
CA ARG A 252 2.73 5.97 -14.63
C ARG A 252 4.07 6.71 -14.70
N ASP A 253 4.57 7.20 -13.57
CA ASP A 253 5.66 8.16 -13.52
C ASP A 253 6.95 7.63 -12.86
N LEU A 254 7.18 6.31 -12.90
CA LEU A 254 8.52 5.76 -12.67
C LEU A 254 9.55 6.32 -13.67
N ARG A 255 9.08 6.88 -14.80
CA ARG A 255 9.89 7.55 -15.83
C ARG A 255 10.58 8.82 -15.33
N LYS A 256 9.90 9.64 -14.52
CA LYS A 256 10.48 10.88 -13.99
C LYS A 256 11.62 10.65 -13.01
N TYR A 257 11.66 9.50 -12.35
CA TYR A 257 12.71 9.15 -11.40
C TYR A 257 13.97 8.57 -12.07
N LEU A 258 14.00 8.42 -13.40
CA LEU A 258 15.10 7.79 -14.15
C LEU A 258 15.68 8.67 -15.27
N THR A 259 15.10 9.84 -15.53
CA THR A 259 15.60 10.79 -16.53
C THR A 259 15.83 12.16 -15.89
N ASP A 260 16.87 12.26 -15.06
CA ASP A 260 17.58 13.52 -14.86
C ASP A 260 18.70 13.61 -15.89
N ASP A 261 18.32 13.92 -17.15
CA ASP A 261 19.28 14.50 -18.09
C ASP A 261 19.33 16.00 -17.80
N GLU A 262 20.35 16.37 -17.04
CA GLU A 262 20.78 17.73 -16.76
C GLU A 262 21.10 18.44 -18.10
N VAL A 263 20.12 19.13 -18.69
CA VAL A 263 20.40 20.15 -19.72
C VAL A 263 20.93 21.37 -18.98
N ALA A 264 22.23 21.33 -18.67
CA ALA A 264 23.01 22.47 -18.25
C ALA A 264 22.85 23.59 -19.29
N GLY A 265 22.42 24.77 -18.82
CA GLY A 265 22.30 25.96 -19.63
C GLY A 265 23.67 26.46 -20.08
N ASP A 266 23.85 26.58 -21.40
CA ASP A 266 24.87 27.46 -21.95
C ASP A 266 24.29 28.88 -22.02
N THR A 267 24.60 29.68 -21.02
CA THR A 267 24.64 31.14 -21.16
C THR A 267 26.07 31.57 -20.87
N VAL A 268 26.75 32.10 -21.89
CA VAL A 268 27.59 33.32 -21.90
C VAL A 268 28.57 33.23 -23.08
N ALA A 269 28.39 34.13 -24.05
CA ALA A 269 29.50 34.82 -24.70
C ALA A 269 28.99 36.10 -25.37
N GLU A 270 29.04 37.18 -24.60
CA GLU A 270 29.02 38.56 -25.06
C GLU A 270 30.35 38.85 -25.78
N LYS A 271 30.30 39.38 -27.02
CA LYS A 271 31.23 40.42 -27.53
C LYS A 271 30.87 40.90 -28.96
N SER A 272 30.42 42.16 -29.02
CA SER A 272 30.91 43.25 -29.88
C SER A 272 31.44 42.92 -31.29
N SER A 273 30.82 43.48 -32.32
CA SER A 273 31.35 44.67 -33.03
C SER A 273 30.62 44.98 -34.35
N SER A 274 30.33 46.27 -34.50
CA SER A 274 30.09 47.04 -35.74
C SER A 274 28.75 46.92 -36.44
#